data_AF-A0AAV2AU97-F1
#
_entry.id   AF-A0AAV2AU97-F1
#
_cell.length_a   1.000
_cell.length_b   1.000
_cell.length_c   1.000
_cell.angle_alpha   90.00
_cell.angle_beta   90.00
_cell.angle_gamma   90.00
#
_symmetry.space_group_name_H-M   'P 1'
#
loop_
_entity.id
_entity.type
_entity.pdbx_description
1 polymer ?
#
loop_
_entity_poly.entity_id
_entity_poly.type
_entity_poly.pdbx_seq_one_letter_code
_entity_poly.pdbx_strand_id
1 'polypeptide(L)'
;MVILDYIIDISDVVDSFDRTDSEYTKKGRYHGIPVDHFRLSYYPHRLDSFTAILKEVFGEDTHHEVYGDFKALEEEEDPAFYIHFIQKKGE
;
A
#
# COMPACT_ATOMS: atom_id res chain seq x y z
N MET A 1 -11.10 2.19 -12.51
CA MET A 1 -10.89 2.74 -11.16
C MET A 1 -11.52 1.77 -10.17
N VAL A 2 -10.82 1.42 -9.10
CA VAL A 2 -11.34 0.58 -8.01
C VAL A 2 -11.59 1.49 -6.81
N ILE A 3 -12.74 1.33 -6.17
CA ILE A 3 -13.13 2.09 -5.00
C ILE A 3 -13.28 1.11 -3.86
N LEU A 4 -12.59 1.38 -2.75
CA LEU A 4 -12.62 0.57 -1.55
C LEU A 4 -13.17 1.41 -0.40
N ASP A 5 -14.21 0.89 0.22
CA ASP A 5 -14.84 1.46 1.40
C ASP A 5 -14.30 0.75 2.64
N TYR A 6 -13.71 1.51 3.55
CA TYR A 6 -13.08 1.01 4.77
C TYR A 6 -13.85 1.49 5.99
N ILE A 7 -13.80 0.65 7.04
CA ILE A 7 -14.30 0.95 8.36
C ILE A 7 -13.11 0.79 9.30
N ILE A 8 -12.72 1.88 9.98
CA ILE A 8 -11.78 1.81 11.10
C ILE A 8 -12.62 1.80 12.37
N ASP A 9 -12.60 0.69 13.08
CA ASP A 9 -13.17 0.56 14.42
C ASP A 9 -12.02 0.50 15.43
N ILE A 10 -11.96 1.50 16.30
CA ILE A 10 -10.97 1.60 17.37
C ILE A 10 -11.58 1.38 18.75
N SER A 11 -12.83 0.87 18.84
CA SER A 11 -13.55 0.66 20.11
C SER A 11 -12.75 -0.20 21.10
N ASP A 12 -12.01 -1.19 20.59
CA ASP A 12 -11.24 -2.14 21.40
C ASP A 12 -9.93 -1.56 21.98
N VAL A 13 -9.48 -0.40 21.46
CA VAL A 13 -8.21 0.23 21.83
C VAL A 13 -8.41 1.61 22.47
N VAL A 14 -9.64 1.98 22.81
CA VAL A 14 -9.98 3.28 23.44
C VAL A 14 -9.33 3.41 24.83
N ASP A 15 -9.10 2.30 25.52
CA ASP A 15 -8.53 2.30 26.88
C ASP A 15 -7.04 1.87 26.92
N SER A 16 -6.45 1.49 25.79
CA SER A 16 -5.11 0.86 25.73
C SER A 16 -3.96 1.85 25.47
N PHE A 17 -4.17 3.14 25.72
CA PHE A 17 -3.19 4.18 25.39
C PHE A 17 -1.98 4.16 26.33
N ASP A 18 -0.80 4.40 25.78
CA ASP A 18 0.44 4.55 26.54
C ASP A 18 1.00 5.99 26.44
N ARG A 19 2.12 6.25 27.12
CA ARG A 19 2.70 7.60 27.21
C ARG A 19 3.36 8.09 25.91
N THR A 20 3.40 7.29 24.85
CA THR A 20 4.01 7.61 23.55
C THR A 20 3.03 8.25 22.57
N ASP A 21 1.74 8.29 22.89
CA ASP A 21 0.73 8.89 22.02
C ASP A 21 0.87 10.42 21.87
N SER A 22 0.89 10.86 20.62
CA SER A 22 0.92 12.28 20.25
C SER A 22 -0.39 13.02 20.58
N GLU A 23 -0.32 14.34 20.76
CA GLU A 23 -1.52 15.18 20.94
C GLU A 23 -2.50 15.11 19.74
N TYR A 24 -2.00 14.79 18.54
CA TYR A 24 -2.81 14.64 17.33
C TYR A 24 -3.59 13.31 17.33
N THR A 25 -2.94 12.21 17.70
CA THR A 25 -3.59 10.88 17.84
C THR A 25 -4.63 10.87 18.95
N LYS A 26 -4.43 11.69 19.99
CA LYS A 26 -5.44 11.94 21.02
C LYS A 26 -6.64 12.74 20.50
N LYS A 27 -6.43 13.86 19.78
CA LYS A 27 -7.52 14.75 19.29
C LYS A 27 -8.47 14.10 18.29
N GLY A 28 -7.98 13.27 17.37
CA GLY A 28 -8.84 12.54 16.43
C GLY A 28 -9.83 11.60 17.13
N ARG A 29 -9.44 11.08 18.31
CA ARG A 29 -10.19 10.09 19.08
C ARG A 29 -11.17 10.72 20.10
N TYR A 30 -11.00 12.00 20.47
CA TYR A 30 -11.91 12.73 21.37
C TYR A 30 -13.21 13.25 20.72
N HIS A 31 -13.45 13.02 19.42
CA HIS A 31 -14.76 13.30 18.81
C HIS A 31 -15.87 12.35 19.31
N GLY A 32 -15.53 11.32 20.09
CA GLY A 32 -16.48 10.42 20.76
C GLY A 32 -17.07 9.34 19.86
N ILE A 33 -16.64 9.27 18.60
CA ILE A 33 -17.07 8.25 17.64
C ILE A 33 -15.88 7.30 17.41
N PRO A 34 -15.94 6.06 17.92
CA PRO A 34 -14.85 5.09 17.80
C PRO A 34 -14.82 4.35 16.46
N VAL A 35 -15.82 4.59 15.60
CA VAL A 35 -15.93 4.02 14.26
C VAL A 35 -15.90 5.13 13.23
N ASP A 36 -14.94 5.08 12.31
CA ASP A 36 -14.84 6.01 11.20
C ASP A 36 -14.93 5.30 9.85
N HIS A 37 -15.49 5.99 8.86
CA HIS A 37 -15.68 5.49 7.51
C HIS A 37 -14.90 6.35 6.53
N PHE A 38 -14.06 5.73 5.71
CA PHE A 38 -13.34 6.44 4.67
C PHE A 38 -13.31 5.62 3.39
N ARG A 39 -13.14 6.33 2.28
CA ARG A 39 -13.16 5.77 0.93
C ARG A 39 -11.85 6.09 0.25
N LEU A 40 -11.21 5.07 -0.32
CA LEU A 40 -10.03 5.23 -1.17
C LEU A 40 -10.35 4.82 -2.60
N SER A 41 -9.74 5.52 -3.55
CA SER A 41 -9.89 5.26 -4.98
C SER A 41 -8.53 5.01 -5.59
N TYR A 42 -8.39 3.91 -6.32
CA TYR A 42 -7.15 3.47 -6.93
C TYR A 42 -7.33 3.28 -8.44
N TYR A 43 -6.29 3.56 -9.20
CA TYR A 43 -6.23 3.11 -10.60
C TYR A 43 -5.78 1.64 -10.63
N PRO A 44 -6.59 0.70 -11.17
CA PRO A 44 -6.28 -0.72 -11.15
C PRO A 44 -5.26 -1.06 -12.24
N HIS A 45 -4.00 -0.77 -11.97
CA HIS A 45 -2.92 -1.17 -12.85
C HIS A 45 -2.85 -2.70 -12.97
N ARG A 46 -2.86 -3.22 -14.20
CA ARG A 46 -2.52 -4.62 -14.49
C ARG A 46 -1.00 -4.75 -14.52
N LEU A 47 -0.49 -5.91 -14.10
CA LEU A 47 0.95 -6.17 -13.98
C LEU A 47 1.71 -5.86 -15.27
N ASP A 48 1.26 -6.40 -16.42
CA ASP A 48 1.92 -6.18 -17.72
C ASP A 48 1.94 -4.71 -18.12
N SER A 49 0.81 -4.01 -17.94
CA SER A 49 0.68 -2.60 -18.31
C SER A 49 1.56 -1.71 -17.45
N PHE A 50 1.65 -1.99 -16.14
CA PHE A 50 2.51 -1.21 -15.25
C PHE A 50 3.99 -1.51 -15.47
N THR A 51 4.32 -2.77 -15.76
CA THR A 51 5.68 -3.18 -16.15
C THR A 51 6.15 -2.43 -17.40
N ALA A 52 5.28 -2.30 -18.41
CA ALA A 52 5.60 -1.54 -19.62
C ALA A 52 5.86 -0.05 -19.34
N ILE A 53 5.03 0.59 -18.50
CA ILE A 53 5.23 1.98 -18.09
C ILE A 53 6.58 2.15 -17.38
N LEU A 54 6.94 1.24 -16.49
CA LEU A 54 8.21 1.29 -15.78
C LEU A 54 9.41 1.14 -16.73
N LYS A 55 9.32 0.24 -17.70
CA LYS A 55 10.37 0.08 -18.72
C LYS A 55 10.50 1.31 -19.63
N GLU A 56 9.40 1.93 -20.01
CA GLU A 56 9.42 3.19 -20.78
C GLU A 56 10.13 4.31 -20.01
N VAL A 57 9.87 4.41 -18.70
CA VAL A 57 10.43 5.46 -17.83
C VAL A 57 11.92 5.23 -17.53
N PHE A 58 12.32 4.00 -17.23
CA PHE A 58 13.69 3.68 -16.81
C PHE A 58 14.58 3.14 -17.93
N GLY A 59 14.03 2.90 -19.12
CA GLY A 59 14.70 2.27 -20.27
C GLY A 59 14.56 0.75 -20.27
N GLU A 60 14.40 0.19 -21.48
CA GLU A 60 14.19 -1.25 -21.71
C GLU A 60 15.35 -2.13 -21.21
N ASP A 61 16.58 -1.59 -21.22
CA ASP A 61 17.77 -2.33 -20.81
C ASP A 61 18.08 -2.23 -19.30
N THR A 62 17.17 -1.63 -18.52
CA THR A 62 17.33 -1.51 -17.07
C THR A 62 16.98 -2.82 -16.38
N HIS A 63 17.75 -3.17 -15.34
CA HIS A 63 17.47 -4.35 -14.52
C HIS A 63 16.13 -4.18 -13.80
N HIS A 64 15.18 -5.08 -14.10
CA HIS A 64 13.81 -5.05 -13.61
C HIS A 64 13.38 -6.46 -13.18
N GLU A 65 13.05 -6.61 -11.91
CA GLU A 65 12.53 -7.85 -11.33
C GLU A 65 11.20 -7.58 -10.63
N VAL A 66 10.33 -8.59 -10.57
CA VAL A 66 9.01 -8.52 -9.92
C VAL A 66 8.90 -9.62 -8.89
N TYR A 67 8.42 -9.24 -7.70
CA TYR A 67 8.15 -10.14 -6.59
C TYR A 67 6.66 -10.12 -6.24
N GLY A 68 6.13 -11.25 -5.78
CA GLY A 68 4.80 -11.35 -5.18
C GLY A 68 4.93 -11.45 -3.66
N ASP A 69 4.35 -10.51 -2.90
CA ASP A 69 4.38 -10.52 -1.43
C ASP A 69 5.77 -10.83 -0.81
N PHE A 70 6.81 -10.20 -1.35
CA PHE A 70 8.23 -10.36 -0.96
C PHE A 70 8.88 -11.71 -1.32
N LYS A 71 8.23 -12.56 -2.12
CA LYS A 71 8.79 -13.80 -2.67
C LYS A 71 8.93 -13.73 -4.18
N ALA A 72 9.72 -14.64 -4.76
CA ALA A 72 9.80 -14.78 -6.21
C ALA A 72 8.41 -15.00 -6.81
N LEU A 73 8.15 -14.44 -7.97
CA LEU A 73 6.80 -14.41 -8.55
C LEU A 73 6.26 -15.82 -8.85
N GLU A 74 7.14 -16.80 -9.06
CA GLU A 74 6.72 -18.20 -9.27
C GLU A 74 6.34 -18.92 -7.97
N GLU A 75 6.66 -18.36 -6.79
CA GLU A 75 6.40 -18.99 -5.49
C GLU A 75 5.04 -18.61 -4.89
N GLU A 76 4.33 -17.63 -5.47
CA GLU A 76 3.04 -17.13 -4.99
C GLU A 76 2.07 -16.99 -6.17
N GLU A 77 1.01 -17.82 -6.20
CA GLU A 77 0.08 -17.90 -7.33
C GLU A 77 -0.85 -16.68 -7.42
N ASP A 78 -1.27 -16.14 -6.28
CA ASP A 78 -2.19 -15.00 -6.19
C ASP A 78 -1.71 -14.00 -5.13
N PRO A 79 -0.62 -13.25 -5.39
CA PRO A 79 -0.06 -12.32 -4.42
C PRO A 79 -0.98 -11.11 -4.22
N ALA A 80 -1.08 -10.65 -2.98
CA ALA A 80 -1.83 -9.44 -2.66
C ALA A 80 -1.15 -8.18 -3.23
N PHE A 81 0.18 -8.19 -3.34
CA PHE A 81 0.98 -7.10 -3.89
C PHE A 81 2.04 -7.59 -4.88
N TYR A 82 2.16 -6.86 -5.98
CA TYR A 82 3.30 -6.95 -6.89
C TYR A 82 4.32 -5.86 -6.56
N ILE A 83 5.55 -6.27 -6.30
CA ILE A 83 6.66 -5.38 -5.92
C ILE A 83 7.65 -5.34 -7.08
N HIS A 84 7.80 -4.17 -7.70
CA HIS A 84 8.77 -3.97 -8.77
C HIS A 84 10.11 -3.49 -8.20
N PHE A 85 11.16 -4.30 -8.36
CA PHE A 85 12.53 -3.93 -8.06
C PHE A 85 13.21 -3.45 -9.34
N ILE A 86 13.68 -2.20 -9.35
CA ILE A 86 14.32 -1.59 -10.51
C ILE A 86 15.68 -1.04 -10.08
N GLN A 87 16.74 -1.50 -10.72
CA GLN A 87 18.08 -0.94 -10.53
C GLN A 87 18.43 -0.07 -11.74
N LYS A 88 18.30 1.25 -11.57
CA LYS A 88 18.70 2.24 -12.58
C LYS A 88 20.19 2.05 -12.92
N LYS A 89 20.53 2.00 -14.21
CA LYS A 89 21.93 2.06 -14.64
C LYS A 89 22.53 3.40 -14.19
N GLY A 90 23.69 3.35 -13.54
CA GLY A 90 24.47 4.55 -13.23
C GLY A 90 24.94 5.23 -14.52
N GLU A 91 25.05 6.56 -14.48
CA GLU A 91 25.69 7.35 -15.55
C GLU A 91 27.18 7.01 -15.69
#